data_AF-A0A936UF60-F1
#
_entry.id   AF-A0A936UF60-F1
#
_cell.length_a   1.000
_cell.length_b   1.000
_cell.length_c   1.000
_cell.angle_alpha   90.00
_cell.angle_beta   90.00
_cell.angle_gamma   90.00
#
_symmetry.space_group_name_H-M   'P 1'
#
loop_
_entity.id
_entity.type
_entity.pdbx_description
1 polymer ?
#
loop_
_entity_poly.entity_id
_entity_poly.type
_entity_poly.pdbx_seq_one_letter_code
_entity_poly.pdbx_strand_id
1 'polypeptide(L)'
;MLTFSLLGIFLWLAWTGLNLGWPSGLARNVLRVMPGFSPSWLWLELAVAIALSVAWLVAIIKVPFFQLRGAVHWALGVILMWGLATTLWLSWFDYDKNYQRVSAQIVQAIRAENLPPEACIAGKETGDAQRAGLYYFGGLKLQMTASAEAACPLLLAYASGRRELPPVSTTRELVWQTERGRGRLREQFALYRKADAAAP
;
A
#
# COMPACT_ATOMS: atom_id res chain seq x y z
N MET A 1 11.17 -29.59 9.99
CA MET A 1 10.89 -28.99 11.33
C MET A 1 11.72 -27.74 11.56
N LEU A 2 13.05 -27.87 11.61
CA LEU A 2 13.96 -26.75 11.89
C LEU A 2 13.82 -25.60 10.87
N THR A 3 13.66 -25.93 9.58
CA THR A 3 13.46 -24.93 8.51
C THR A 3 12.24 -24.05 8.74
N PHE A 4 11.07 -24.65 8.99
CA PHE A 4 9.82 -23.92 9.26
C PHE A 4 9.90 -23.10 10.56
N SER A 5 10.51 -23.64 11.61
CA SER A 5 10.72 -22.90 12.85
C SER A 5 11.67 -21.71 12.68
N LEU A 6 12.78 -21.87 11.95
CA LEU A 6 13.73 -20.79 11.65
C LEU A 6 13.07 -19.67 10.83
N LEU A 7 12.29 -20.05 9.82
CA LEU A 7 11.55 -19.08 9.02
C LEU A 7 10.44 -18.38 9.82
N GLY A 8 9.74 -19.09 10.70
CA GLY A 8 8.78 -18.48 11.63
C GLY A 8 9.45 -17.46 12.56
N ILE A 9 10.63 -17.78 13.10
CA ILE A 9 11.43 -16.83 13.90
C ILE A 9 11.82 -15.62 13.06
N PHE A 10 12.24 -15.81 11.81
CA PHE A 10 12.57 -14.71 10.90
C PHE A 10 11.36 -13.79 10.64
N LEU A 11 10.17 -14.35 10.40
CA LEU A 11 8.94 -13.58 10.21
C LEU A 11 8.60 -12.75 11.45
N TRP A 12 8.73 -13.35 12.64
CA TRP A 12 8.54 -12.65 13.92
C TRP A 12 9.57 -11.52 14.12
N LEU A 13 10.85 -11.76 13.85
CA LEU A 13 11.91 -10.74 13.96
C LEU A 13 11.70 -9.57 12.99
N ALA A 14 11.24 -9.87 11.76
CA ALA A 14 10.88 -8.83 10.80
C ALA A 14 9.73 -7.98 11.33
N TRP A 15 8.67 -8.61 11.85
CA TRP A 15 7.52 -7.91 12.41
C TRP A 15 7.88 -7.07 13.66
N THR A 16 8.69 -7.59 14.58
CA THR A 16 9.14 -6.82 15.76
C THR A 16 10.02 -5.65 15.37
N GLY A 17 10.88 -5.81 14.35
CA GLY A 17 11.70 -4.73 13.82
C GLY A 17 10.87 -3.60 13.22
N LEU A 18 9.77 -3.95 12.54
CA LEU A 18 8.84 -2.99 11.93
C LEU A 18 7.96 -2.26 12.94
N ASN A 19 7.38 -3.00 13.90
CA ASN A 19 6.34 -2.47 14.79
C ASN A 19 6.90 -1.95 16.12
N LEU A 20 7.89 -2.63 16.69
CA LEU A 20 8.47 -2.29 18.00
C LEU A 20 9.81 -1.55 17.87
N GLY A 21 10.36 -1.44 16.66
CA GLY A 21 11.65 -0.78 16.43
C GLY A 21 12.86 -1.57 16.94
N TRP A 22 12.68 -2.85 17.30
CA TRP A 22 13.73 -3.72 17.85
C TRP A 22 13.84 -4.99 17.00
N PRO A 23 15.04 -5.35 16.49
CA PRO A 23 16.37 -4.76 16.72
C PRO A 23 16.59 -3.42 16.00
N SER A 24 17.28 -2.47 16.66
CA SER A 24 17.46 -1.09 16.17
C SER A 24 18.22 -0.97 14.83
N GLY A 25 19.05 -1.95 14.48
CA GLY A 25 19.70 -2.02 13.16
C GLY A 25 18.71 -2.29 12.03
N LEU A 26 17.76 -3.20 12.24
CA LEU A 26 16.74 -3.55 11.25
C LEU A 26 15.72 -2.42 11.08
N ALA A 27 15.23 -1.87 12.20
CA ALA A 27 14.26 -0.78 12.18
C ALA A 27 14.76 0.44 11.40
N ARG A 28 16.03 0.84 11.57
CA ARG A 28 16.62 1.97 10.83
C ARG A 28 16.70 1.71 9.33
N ASN A 29 17.04 0.50 8.91
CA ASN A 29 17.08 0.14 7.51
C ASN A 29 15.68 0.11 6.89
N VAL A 30 14.68 -0.39 7.61
CA VAL A 30 13.32 -0.41 7.08
C VAL A 30 12.71 0.99 7.02
N LEU A 31 12.86 1.83 8.05
CA LEU A 31 12.39 3.22 8.01
C LEU A 31 13.05 4.04 6.88
N ARG A 32 14.28 3.71 6.48
CA ARG A 32 14.93 4.31 5.31
C ARG A 32 14.25 3.92 3.99
N VAL A 33 13.66 2.73 3.93
CA VAL A 33 12.91 2.22 2.77
C VAL A 33 11.45 2.71 2.80
N MET A 34 10.87 2.89 3.99
CA MET A 34 9.46 3.23 4.19
C MET A 34 9.29 4.39 5.21
N PRO A 35 9.51 5.63 4.78
CA PRO A 35 9.35 6.79 5.66
C PRO A 35 7.86 7.01 5.98
N GLY A 36 7.45 6.87 7.25
CA GLY A 36 6.07 7.13 7.68
C GLY A 36 5.14 5.91 7.77
N PHE A 37 5.70 4.70 7.86
CA PHE A 37 4.95 3.49 8.24
C PHE A 37 4.33 3.69 9.63
N SER A 38 3.00 3.69 9.69
CA SER A 38 2.26 3.69 10.95
C SER A 38 1.74 2.27 11.15
N PRO A 39 2.23 1.51 12.15
CA PRO A 39 1.71 0.18 12.40
C PRO A 39 0.23 0.30 12.79
N SER A 40 -0.66 -0.17 11.92
CA SER A 40 -2.05 -0.42 12.31
C SER A 40 -2.03 -1.62 13.26
N TRP A 41 -2.09 -1.37 14.57
CA TRP A 41 -2.14 -2.44 15.56
C TRP A 41 -3.47 -3.18 15.47
N LEU A 42 -3.51 -4.19 14.60
CA LEU A 42 -4.57 -5.16 14.52
C LEU A 42 -4.27 -6.25 15.54
N TRP A 43 -4.72 -6.04 16.79
CA TRP A 43 -4.59 -7.01 17.87
C TRP A 43 -5.07 -8.42 17.49
N LEU A 44 -6.04 -8.49 16.57
CA LEU A 44 -6.53 -9.74 16.00
C LEU A 44 -5.45 -10.50 15.20
N GLU A 45 -4.69 -9.81 14.34
CA GLU A 45 -3.62 -10.41 13.54
C GLU A 45 -2.52 -10.97 14.45
N LEU A 46 -2.14 -10.21 15.49
CA LEU A 46 -1.18 -10.65 16.48
C LEU A 46 -1.67 -11.89 17.26
N ALA A 47 -2.94 -11.89 17.68
CA ALA A 47 -3.53 -13.02 18.39
C ALA A 47 -3.55 -14.29 17.53
N VAL A 48 -3.90 -14.17 16.25
CA VAL A 48 -3.88 -15.30 15.29
C VAL A 48 -2.45 -15.81 15.07
N ALA A 49 -1.48 -14.91 14.90
CA ALA A 49 -0.08 -15.30 14.73
C ALA A 49 0.50 -16.04 15.96
N ILE A 50 0.15 -15.59 17.17
CA ILE A 50 0.50 -16.29 18.42
C ILE A 50 -0.19 -17.66 18.47
N ALA A 51 -1.48 -17.75 18.19
CA ALA A 51 -2.23 -19.01 18.20
C ALA A 51 -1.63 -20.04 17.23
N LEU A 52 -1.28 -19.62 16.00
CA LEU A 52 -0.59 -20.46 15.02
C LEU A 52 0.78 -20.93 15.52
N SER A 53 1.56 -20.04 16.13
CA SER A 53 2.88 -20.37 16.70
C SER A 53 2.77 -21.41 17.83
N VAL A 54 1.78 -21.25 18.72
CA VAL A 54 1.49 -22.21 19.80
C VAL A 54 1.03 -23.55 19.23
N ALA A 55 0.11 -23.55 18.25
CA ALA A 55 -0.37 -24.76 17.60
C ALA A 55 0.77 -25.56 16.95
N TRP A 56 1.76 -24.87 16.36
CA TRP A 56 2.96 -25.50 15.81
C TRP A 56 3.83 -26.16 16.89
N LEU A 57 4.07 -25.48 18.02
CA LEU A 57 4.83 -26.06 19.13
C LEU A 57 4.14 -27.29 19.70
N VAL A 58 2.81 -27.22 19.88
CA VAL A 58 2.01 -28.37 20.30
C VAL A 58 2.13 -29.50 19.28
N ALA A 59 2.07 -29.23 17.98
CA ALA A 59 2.21 -30.23 16.95
C ALA A 59 3.59 -30.94 16.99
N ILE A 60 4.68 -30.19 17.21
CA ILE A 60 6.02 -30.77 17.34
C ILE A 60 6.10 -31.76 18.52
N ILE A 61 5.48 -31.41 19.65
CA ILE A 61 5.58 -32.17 20.91
C ILE A 61 4.59 -33.34 20.96
N LYS A 62 3.34 -33.12 20.55
CA LYS A 62 2.22 -34.02 20.81
C LYS A 62 1.89 -34.96 19.66
N VAL A 63 2.34 -34.70 18.43
CA VAL A 63 2.02 -35.57 17.30
C VAL A 63 2.78 -36.91 17.46
N PRO A 64 2.05 -38.04 17.62
CA PRO A 64 2.68 -39.34 17.85
C PRO A 64 3.48 -39.80 16.63
N PHE A 65 4.35 -40.79 16.82
CA PHE A 65 5.06 -41.44 15.71
C PHE A 65 4.11 -42.33 14.91
N PHE A 66 3.85 -41.99 13.65
CA PHE A 66 3.17 -42.83 12.66
C PHE A 66 3.77 -42.57 11.27
N GLN A 67 3.51 -43.44 10.28
CA GLN A 67 4.16 -43.43 8.97
C GLN A 67 4.00 -42.11 8.20
N LEU A 68 2.93 -41.35 8.44
CA LEU A 68 2.66 -40.06 7.79
C LEU A 68 3.11 -38.84 8.62
N ARG A 69 3.81 -39.03 9.75
CA ARG A 69 4.25 -37.94 10.62
C ARG A 69 5.01 -36.86 9.86
N GLY A 70 5.90 -37.26 8.95
CA GLY A 70 6.66 -36.33 8.10
C GLY A 70 5.76 -35.46 7.22
N ALA A 71 4.78 -36.06 6.54
CA ALA A 71 3.85 -35.36 5.67
C ALA A 71 2.94 -34.39 6.45
N VAL A 72 2.42 -34.83 7.61
CA VAL A 72 1.56 -33.98 8.46
C VAL A 72 2.31 -32.77 8.98
N HIS A 73 3.53 -32.94 9.47
CA HIS A 73 4.32 -31.80 9.95
C HIS A 73 4.77 -30.88 8.82
N TRP A 74 4.99 -31.41 7.61
CA TRP A 74 5.26 -30.57 6.44
C TRP A 74 4.05 -29.70 6.11
N ALA A 75 2.85 -30.30 6.04
CA ALA A 75 1.61 -29.56 5.78
C ALA A 75 1.34 -28.50 6.86
N LEU A 76 1.50 -28.85 8.15
CA LEU A 76 1.38 -27.90 9.26
C LEU A 76 2.44 -26.80 9.19
N GLY A 77 3.66 -27.11 8.75
CA GLY A 77 4.73 -26.13 8.58
C GLY A 77 4.43 -25.14 7.46
N VAL A 78 3.84 -25.60 6.36
CA VAL A 78 3.37 -24.74 5.26
C VAL A 78 2.21 -23.85 5.71
N ILE A 79 1.24 -24.40 6.46
CA ILE A 79 0.13 -23.62 7.02
C ILE A 79 0.63 -22.55 7.99
N LEU A 80 1.55 -22.89 8.89
CA LEU A 80 2.20 -21.94 9.80
C LEU A 80 2.90 -20.83 9.02
N MET A 81 3.70 -21.20 8.03
CA MET A 81 4.45 -20.25 7.21
C MET A 81 3.53 -19.26 6.52
N TRP A 82 2.52 -19.79 5.82
CA TRP A 82 1.57 -18.99 5.09
C TRP A 82 0.73 -18.11 6.02
N GLY A 83 0.28 -18.67 7.14
CA GLY A 83 -0.50 -17.95 8.15
C GLY A 83 0.31 -16.82 8.80
N LEU A 84 1.56 -17.06 9.17
CA LEU A 84 2.44 -16.01 9.71
C LEU A 84 2.78 -14.95 8.66
N ALA A 85 3.06 -15.35 7.42
CA ALA A 85 3.31 -14.40 6.35
C ALA A 85 2.09 -13.52 6.08
N THR A 86 0.90 -14.10 5.95
CA THR A 86 -0.33 -13.35 5.67
C THR A 86 -0.84 -12.52 6.83
N THR A 87 -0.54 -12.85 8.09
CA THR A 87 -0.96 -12.04 9.24
C THR A 87 0.06 -10.96 9.58
N LEU A 88 1.35 -11.31 9.63
CA LEU A 88 2.38 -10.37 10.06
C LEU A 88 2.86 -9.44 8.94
N TRP A 89 2.83 -9.89 7.67
CA TRP A 89 3.34 -9.08 6.56
C TRP A 89 2.25 -8.30 5.81
N LEU A 90 0.96 -8.50 6.12
CA LEU A 90 -0.13 -7.81 5.43
C LEU A 90 -0.01 -6.29 5.55
N SER A 91 0.19 -5.77 6.75
CA SER A 91 0.36 -4.33 6.99
C SER A 91 1.50 -3.73 6.17
N TRP A 92 2.57 -4.51 5.97
CA TRP A 92 3.72 -4.10 5.18
C TRP A 92 3.39 -4.03 3.68
N PHE A 93 2.70 -5.05 3.15
CA PHE A 93 2.22 -5.04 1.77
C PHE A 93 1.22 -3.91 1.51
N ASP A 94 0.31 -3.66 2.46
CA ASP A 94 -0.67 -2.59 2.35
C ASP A 94 0.00 -1.22 2.29
N TYR A 95 1.06 -0.98 3.07
CA TYR A 95 1.76 0.30 3.02
C TYR A 95 2.33 0.64 1.63
N ASP A 96 2.96 -0.33 0.97
CA ASP A 96 3.66 -0.09 -0.30
C ASP A 96 2.74 -0.12 -1.52
N LYS A 97 1.59 -0.82 -1.45
CA LYS A 97 0.72 -1.07 -2.61
C LYS A 97 -0.65 -0.40 -2.53
N ASN A 98 -1.10 0.00 -1.35
CA ASN A 98 -2.45 0.50 -1.18
C ASN A 98 -2.57 1.97 -1.65
N TYR A 99 -3.68 2.30 -2.33
CA TYR A 99 -4.01 3.66 -2.78
C TYR A 99 -4.79 4.47 -1.72
N GLN A 100 -5.15 3.88 -0.56
CA GLN A 100 -5.85 4.57 0.53
C GLN A 100 -5.27 5.95 0.85
N ARG A 101 -3.98 6.02 1.20
CA ARG A 101 -3.35 7.30 1.59
C ARG A 101 -3.38 8.33 0.46
N VAL A 102 -3.03 7.92 -0.76
CA VAL A 102 -3.01 8.80 -1.94
C VAL A 102 -4.42 9.30 -2.26
N SER A 103 -5.41 8.41 -2.25
CA SER A 103 -6.81 8.76 -2.49
C SER A 103 -7.37 9.71 -1.42
N ALA A 104 -7.04 9.50 -0.14
CA ALA A 104 -7.44 10.38 0.95
C ALA A 104 -6.82 11.78 0.80
N GLN A 105 -5.53 11.85 0.44
CA GLN A 105 -4.84 13.12 0.17
C GLN A 105 -5.47 13.86 -1.02
N ILE A 106 -5.79 13.16 -2.11
CA ILE A 106 -6.47 13.76 -3.27
C ILE A 106 -7.85 14.27 -2.88
N VAL A 107 -8.65 13.48 -2.17
CA VAL A 107 -9.99 13.89 -1.71
C VAL A 107 -9.90 15.11 -0.80
N GLN A 108 -8.91 15.18 0.09
CA GLN A 108 -8.66 16.36 0.92
C GLN A 108 -8.28 17.59 0.09
N ALA A 109 -7.38 17.44 -0.89
CA ALA A 109 -7.00 18.51 -1.81
C ALA A 109 -8.21 19.02 -2.60
N ILE A 110 -9.05 18.13 -3.13
CA ILE A 110 -10.27 18.50 -3.86
C ILE A 110 -11.26 19.27 -2.96
N ARG A 111 -11.45 18.84 -1.72
CA ARG A 111 -12.32 19.56 -0.78
C ARG A 111 -11.82 20.97 -0.46
N ALA A 112 -10.50 21.18 -0.43
CA ALA A 112 -9.91 22.49 -0.20
C ALA A 112 -10.20 23.48 -1.33
N GLU A 113 -10.48 22.99 -2.54
CA GLU A 113 -10.79 23.83 -3.70
C GLU A 113 -12.23 24.37 -3.72
N ASN A 114 -13.09 24.00 -2.78
CA ASN A 114 -14.51 24.41 -2.71
C ASN A 114 -15.33 24.10 -3.99
N LEU A 115 -14.97 23.03 -4.71
CA LEU A 115 -15.74 22.58 -5.88
C LEU A 115 -17.01 21.78 -5.48
N PRO A 116 -17.99 21.64 -6.40
CA PRO A 116 -19.13 20.77 -6.21
C PRO A 116 -18.69 19.33 -5.88
N PRO A 117 -19.48 18.57 -5.08
CA PRO A 117 -19.14 17.19 -4.69
C PRO A 117 -18.90 16.25 -5.86
N GLU A 118 -19.48 16.53 -7.04
CA GLU A 118 -19.37 15.74 -8.26
C GLU A 118 -18.54 16.42 -9.35
N ALA A 119 -17.63 17.32 -8.98
CA ALA A 119 -16.76 17.98 -9.95
C ALA A 119 -15.99 16.95 -10.79
N CYS A 120 -16.00 17.14 -12.12
CA CYS A 120 -15.30 16.25 -13.03
C CYS A 120 -13.78 16.31 -12.79
N ILE A 121 -13.16 15.14 -12.81
CA ILE A 121 -11.71 14.98 -12.75
C ILE A 121 -11.26 14.24 -14.01
N ALA A 122 -10.48 14.91 -14.84
CA ALA A 122 -9.80 14.27 -15.96
C ALA A 122 -8.56 13.53 -15.45
N GLY A 123 -8.28 12.34 -15.97
CA GLY A 123 -7.01 11.66 -15.71
C GLY A 123 -6.11 11.71 -16.94
N LYS A 124 -4.84 12.01 -16.72
CA LYS A 124 -3.80 12.06 -17.75
C LYS A 124 -2.75 10.99 -17.45
N GLU A 125 -2.47 10.14 -18.43
CA GLU A 125 -1.52 9.00 -18.31
C GLU A 125 -1.83 8.07 -17.13
N THR A 126 -3.06 8.08 -16.61
CA THR A 126 -3.46 7.25 -15.47
C THR A 126 -3.92 5.88 -15.97
N GLY A 127 -3.19 4.82 -15.61
CA GLY A 127 -3.53 3.45 -16.01
C GLY A 127 -4.78 2.91 -15.29
N ASP A 128 -5.30 1.78 -15.79
CA ASP A 128 -6.52 1.16 -15.26
C ASP A 128 -6.40 0.75 -13.81
N ALA A 129 -5.23 0.25 -13.39
CA ALA A 129 -4.98 -0.14 -12.00
C ALA A 129 -5.08 1.05 -11.05
N GLN A 130 -4.49 2.19 -11.42
CA GLN A 130 -4.54 3.42 -10.64
C GLN A 130 -5.98 3.97 -10.60
N ARG A 131 -6.68 3.97 -11.74
CA ARG A 131 -8.07 4.40 -11.82
C ARG A 131 -8.99 3.57 -10.93
N ALA A 132 -8.86 2.25 -10.97
CA ALA A 132 -9.64 1.35 -10.12
C ALA A 132 -9.32 1.55 -8.63
N GLY A 133 -8.04 1.70 -8.28
CA GLY A 133 -7.62 1.94 -6.89
C GLY A 133 -8.16 3.28 -6.34
N LEU A 134 -8.04 4.35 -7.11
CA LEU A 134 -8.55 5.68 -6.75
C LEU A 134 -10.08 5.71 -6.65
N TYR A 135 -10.78 4.97 -7.52
CA TYR A 135 -12.21 4.79 -7.43
C TYR A 135 -12.61 4.00 -6.17
N TYR A 136 -11.93 2.89 -5.89
CA TYR A 136 -12.26 2.02 -4.76
C TYR A 136 -12.06 2.71 -3.40
N PHE A 137 -10.94 3.42 -3.21
CA PHE A 137 -10.62 4.03 -1.91
C PHE A 137 -11.10 5.48 -1.77
N GLY A 138 -11.18 6.23 -2.87
CA GLY A 138 -11.54 7.65 -2.86
C GLY A 138 -12.86 7.99 -3.53
N GLY A 139 -13.54 7.03 -4.16
CA GLY A 139 -14.72 7.29 -4.99
C GLY A 139 -14.44 8.14 -6.24
N LEU A 140 -13.16 8.30 -6.61
CA LEU A 140 -12.73 9.23 -7.66
C LEU A 140 -13.02 8.64 -9.05
N LYS A 141 -14.02 9.21 -9.73
CA LYS A 141 -14.38 8.84 -11.10
C LYS A 141 -13.55 9.65 -12.11
N LEU A 142 -12.42 9.08 -12.54
CA LEU A 142 -11.55 9.73 -13.51
C LEU A 142 -12.04 9.52 -14.95
N GLN A 143 -12.16 10.60 -15.70
CA GLN A 143 -12.46 10.57 -17.14
C GLN A 143 -11.16 10.61 -17.95
N MET A 144 -10.98 9.64 -18.86
CA MET A 144 -9.75 9.49 -19.67
C MET A 144 -9.87 10.08 -21.09
N THR A 145 -10.95 10.78 -21.40
CA THR A 145 -11.17 11.31 -22.75
C THR A 145 -10.40 12.62 -22.95
N ALA A 146 -9.88 12.84 -24.16
CA ALA A 146 -9.22 14.09 -24.52
C ALA A 146 -10.15 15.32 -24.33
N SER A 147 -11.45 15.13 -24.55
CA SER A 147 -12.46 16.17 -24.27
C SER A 147 -12.60 16.47 -22.78
N ALA A 148 -12.50 15.47 -21.90
CA ALA A 148 -12.52 15.68 -20.46
C ALA A 148 -11.28 16.44 -19.99
N GLU A 149 -10.11 16.18 -20.59
CA GLU A 149 -8.90 16.96 -20.28
C GLU A 149 -9.07 18.46 -20.54
N ALA A 150 -9.90 18.88 -21.51
CA ALA A 150 -10.18 20.30 -21.75
C ALA A 150 -11.37 20.85 -20.92
N ALA A 151 -12.39 20.03 -20.70
CA ALA A 151 -13.64 20.44 -20.08
C ALA A 151 -13.62 20.41 -18.54
N CYS A 152 -12.91 19.45 -17.95
CA CYS A 152 -12.99 19.22 -16.51
C CYS A 152 -12.17 20.25 -15.72
N PRO A 153 -12.70 20.76 -14.59
CA PRO A 153 -12.04 21.77 -13.78
C PRO A 153 -10.78 21.22 -13.10
N LEU A 154 -10.73 19.91 -12.84
CA LEU A 154 -9.59 19.22 -12.24
C LEU A 154 -8.95 18.25 -13.24
N LEU A 155 -7.62 18.15 -13.18
CA LEU A 155 -6.84 17.17 -13.91
C LEU A 155 -5.85 16.48 -12.98
N LEU A 156 -5.90 15.15 -12.93
CA LEU A 156 -4.94 14.32 -12.23
C LEU A 156 -3.95 13.74 -13.25
N ALA A 157 -2.69 14.15 -13.14
CA ALA A 157 -1.59 13.59 -13.91
C ALA A 157 -0.86 12.50 -13.12
N TYR A 158 -0.43 11.46 -13.82
CA TYR A 158 0.33 10.34 -13.26
C TYR A 158 1.63 10.11 -14.02
N ALA A 159 2.69 9.73 -13.30
CA ALA A 159 3.92 9.21 -13.89
C ALA A 159 4.55 8.11 -13.03
N SER A 160 5.34 7.24 -13.65
CA SER A 160 5.97 6.09 -12.98
C SER A 160 7.43 5.88 -13.36
N GLY A 161 8.20 5.35 -12.42
CA GLY A 161 9.62 5.06 -12.55
C GLY A 161 10.44 6.31 -12.84
N ARG A 162 11.19 6.28 -13.95
CA ARG A 162 12.02 7.41 -14.42
C ARG A 162 11.26 8.43 -15.25
N ARG A 163 9.97 8.21 -15.54
CA ARG A 163 9.18 9.19 -16.29
C ARG A 163 8.81 10.34 -15.38
N GLU A 164 8.89 11.54 -15.94
CA GLU A 164 8.38 12.76 -15.32
C GLU A 164 6.89 12.90 -15.59
N LEU A 165 6.23 13.76 -14.81
CA LEU A 165 4.82 14.08 -15.03
C LEU A 165 4.62 14.60 -16.45
N PRO A 166 3.53 14.19 -17.13
CA PRO A 166 3.25 14.65 -18.47
C PRO A 166 3.06 16.18 -18.48
N PRO A 167 3.51 16.88 -19.53
CA PRO A 167 3.33 18.33 -19.62
C PRO A 167 1.84 18.68 -19.58
N VAL A 168 1.48 19.66 -18.77
CA VAL A 168 0.12 20.19 -18.65
C VAL A 168 0.10 21.61 -19.22
N SER A 169 -1.04 22.05 -19.77
CA SER A 169 -1.19 23.39 -20.31
C SER A 169 -0.92 24.47 -19.25
N THR A 170 -0.41 25.62 -19.67
CA THR A 170 -0.14 26.78 -18.79
C THR A 170 -1.39 27.36 -18.14
N THR A 171 -2.58 27.03 -18.66
CA THR A 171 -3.88 27.37 -18.09
C THR A 171 -4.27 26.51 -16.89
N ARG A 172 -3.35 25.68 -16.38
CA ARG A 172 -3.56 24.82 -15.22
C ARG A 172 -2.54 25.12 -14.13
N GLU A 173 -3.04 25.26 -12.91
CA GLU A 173 -2.26 25.52 -11.72
C GLU A 173 -2.11 24.24 -10.89
N LEU A 174 -0.91 23.98 -10.38
CA LEU A 174 -0.64 22.83 -9.51
C LEU A 174 -1.23 23.08 -8.12
N VAL A 175 -2.18 22.24 -7.71
CA VAL A 175 -2.83 22.34 -6.40
C VAL A 175 -2.18 21.40 -5.39
N TRP A 176 -1.83 20.19 -5.83
CA TRP A 176 -1.30 19.17 -4.95
C TRP A 176 -0.41 18.20 -5.72
N GLN A 177 0.65 17.72 -5.05
CA GLN A 177 1.55 16.72 -5.61
C GLN A 177 1.99 15.75 -4.51
N THR A 178 2.11 14.47 -4.88
CA THR A 178 2.75 13.47 -4.02
C THR A 178 3.64 12.54 -4.83
N GLU A 179 4.69 12.05 -4.18
CA GLU A 179 5.57 11.02 -4.70
C GLU A 179 5.59 9.84 -3.72
N ARG A 180 5.47 8.62 -4.25
CA ARG A 180 5.57 7.38 -3.48
C ARG A 180 6.57 6.41 -4.13
N GLY A 181 7.10 5.50 -3.34
CA GLY A 181 8.10 4.52 -3.79
C GLY A 181 9.46 5.15 -4.10
N ARG A 182 10.36 4.36 -4.68
CA ARG A 182 11.69 4.82 -5.12
C ARG A 182 12.16 4.08 -6.37
N GLY A 183 13.04 4.73 -7.13
CA GLY A 183 13.70 4.15 -8.30
C GLY A 183 12.69 3.70 -9.35
N ARG A 184 12.67 2.40 -9.67
CA ARG A 184 11.74 1.83 -10.66
C ARG A 184 10.29 1.76 -10.19
N LEU A 185 10.05 1.72 -8.87
CA LEU A 185 8.72 1.67 -8.26
C LEU A 185 8.20 3.06 -7.83
N ARG A 186 8.91 4.12 -8.24
CA ARG A 186 8.50 5.50 -8.00
C ARG A 186 7.19 5.78 -8.73
N GLU A 187 6.19 6.31 -8.06
CA GLU A 187 4.97 6.83 -8.66
C GLU A 187 4.77 8.28 -8.23
N GLN A 188 4.38 9.12 -9.18
CA GLN A 188 4.11 10.53 -8.97
C GLN A 188 2.66 10.81 -9.36
N PHE A 189 1.97 11.55 -8.50
CA PHE A 189 0.62 12.06 -8.76
C PHE A 189 0.65 13.56 -8.59
N ALA A 190 0.05 14.28 -9.54
CA ALA A 190 -0.12 15.72 -9.46
C ALA A 190 -1.55 16.09 -9.83
N LEU A 191 -2.20 16.85 -8.97
CA LEU A 191 -3.53 17.39 -9.16
C LEU A 191 -3.41 18.85 -9.59
N TYR A 192 -4.01 19.16 -10.72
CA TYR A 192 -4.06 20.49 -11.30
C TYR A 192 -5.49 21.00 -11.33
N ARG A 193 -5.66 22.29 -11.07
CA ARG A 193 -6.90 23.02 -11.29
C ARG A 193 -6.78 23.84 -12.57
N LYS A 194 -7.87 23.94 -13.32
CA LYS A 194 -7.96 24.91 -14.42
C LYS A 194 -7.94 26.33 -13.81
N ALA A 195 -6.90 27.10 -14.10
CA ALA A 195 -6.88 28.51 -13.73
C ALA A 195 -8.07 29.15 -14.44
N ASP A 196 -9.00 29.72 -13.68
CA ASP A 196 -10.08 30.50 -14.27
C ASP A 196 -9.42 31.54 -15.18
N ALA A 197 -9.77 31.52 -16.46
CA ALA A 197 -9.37 32.58 -17.36
C ALA A 197 -9.81 33.87 -16.67
N ALA A 198 -8.84 34.69 -16.28
CA ALA A 198 -9.07 35.96 -15.62
C ALA A 198 -10.31 36.61 -16.23
N ALA A 199 -11.35 36.78 -15.42
CA ALA A 199 -12.51 37.53 -15.84
C ALA A 199 -12.00 38.90 -16.32
N PRO A 200 -12.33 39.33 -17.55
CA PRO A 200 -11.91 40.62 -18.08
C PRO A 200 -12.47 41.79 -17.25
#